data_AF-A0A660VAB9-F1
#
_entry.id   AF-A0A660VAB9-F1
#
_cell.length_a   1.000
_cell.length_b   1.000
_cell.length_c   1.000
_cell.angle_alpha   90.00
_cell.angle_beta   90.00
_cell.angle_gamma   90.00
#
_symmetry.space_group_name_H-M   'P 1'
#
loop_
_entity.id
_entity.type
_entity.pdbx_description
1 polymer ?
#
loop_
_entity_poly.entity_id
_entity_poly.type
_entity_poly.pdbx_seq_one_letter_code
_entity_poly.pdbx_strand_id
1 'polypeptide(L)'
;MGDLEDIKKRTEETLQKDSDNVEELGGIIVDLEMLASEVSDWIDDAKEDEPDDPEMKGRAELLVPYISEARKLKERLEKRADKLRKKRDELEEAAQKRPKPPDKRQKPPPQNLPPWTNWDAFKRQYGNFWKQHIAPKNAQELTAGQSAQQIPLLSTGAIQKQGNTYTANQKGTGWILFAFKNGYEFRNYVATFKMKIISLGGAVVLLPRGLLLPVNRFGQVSAFGRGISFPKQMVGKEFTISVTVSEQDVTIVVNNGAPQTFKLPDPSLPLPKNPNPPAGIPILLLRDGASIQILGVSFQLNAIKQ
;
A
#
# COMPACT_ATOMS: atom_id res chain seq x y z
N MET A 1 -24.44 3.39 -18.69
CA MET A 1 -25.64 3.16 -17.84
C MET A 1 -25.37 2.31 -16.61
N GLY A 2 -24.40 1.38 -16.59
CA GLY A 2 -24.08 0.58 -15.40
C GLY A 2 -23.58 1.40 -14.20
N ASP A 3 -22.80 2.46 -14.44
CA ASP A 3 -22.14 3.21 -13.36
C ASP A 3 -23.11 4.03 -12.49
N LEU A 4 -24.19 4.59 -13.06
CA LEU A 4 -25.15 5.40 -12.30
C LEU A 4 -25.98 4.55 -11.33
N GLU A 5 -26.33 3.33 -11.70
CA GLU A 5 -27.16 2.45 -10.88
C GLU A 5 -26.39 1.94 -9.64
N ASP A 6 -25.09 1.69 -9.81
CA ASP A 6 -24.18 1.37 -8.71
C ASP A 6 -23.96 2.57 -7.77
N ILE A 7 -23.83 3.78 -8.33
CA ILE A 7 -23.76 5.03 -7.55
C ILE A 7 -25.07 5.25 -6.76
N LYS A 8 -26.24 5.00 -7.38
CA LYS A 8 -27.55 5.10 -6.72
C LYS A 8 -27.65 4.15 -5.53
N LYS A 9 -27.27 2.89 -5.70
CA LYS A 9 -27.31 1.89 -4.61
C LYS A 9 -26.42 2.29 -3.42
N ARG A 10 -25.16 2.68 -3.68
CA ARG A 10 -24.23 3.14 -2.63
C ARG A 10 -24.73 4.41 -1.94
N THR A 11 -25.40 5.28 -2.69
CA THR A 11 -26.01 6.50 -2.18
C THR A 11 -27.15 6.20 -1.21
N GLU A 12 -28.06 5.28 -1.56
CA GLU A 12 -29.19 4.93 -0.69
C GLU A 12 -28.74 4.33 0.65
N GLU A 13 -27.73 3.46 0.62
CA GLU A 13 -27.13 2.89 1.84
C GLU A 13 -26.47 3.95 2.73
N THR A 14 -25.80 4.94 2.12
CA THR A 14 -25.06 5.97 2.86
C THR A 14 -25.99 7.07 3.40
N LEU A 15 -27.05 7.43 2.67
CA LEU A 15 -28.05 8.42 3.10
C LEU A 15 -28.77 8.02 4.40
N GLN A 16 -28.91 6.71 4.64
CA GLN A 16 -29.56 6.16 5.84
C GLN A 16 -28.65 6.09 7.07
N LYS A 17 -27.32 6.24 6.90
CA LYS A 17 -26.39 6.22 8.04
C LYS A 17 -26.57 7.46 8.91
N ASP A 18 -26.45 7.25 10.22
CA ASP A 18 -26.49 8.28 11.25
C ASP A 18 -25.69 7.79 12.47
N SER A 19 -25.24 8.72 13.31
CA SER A 19 -24.61 8.40 14.59
C SER A 19 -24.79 9.54 15.58
N ASP A 20 -24.74 9.24 16.88
CA ASP A 20 -24.64 10.24 17.95
C ASP A 20 -23.18 10.44 18.39
N ASN A 21 -22.24 9.78 17.73
CA ASN A 21 -20.80 9.96 17.90
C ASN A 21 -20.26 10.96 16.87
N VAL A 22 -19.58 12.00 17.34
CA VAL A 22 -19.00 13.08 16.52
C VAL A 22 -18.01 12.57 15.45
N GLU A 23 -17.19 11.57 15.78
CA GLU A 23 -16.18 11.01 14.87
C GLU A 23 -16.82 10.14 13.79
N GLU A 24 -17.80 9.31 14.15
CA GLU A 24 -18.55 8.49 13.19
C GLU A 24 -19.40 9.36 12.26
N LEU A 25 -20.01 10.44 12.78
CA LEU A 25 -20.67 11.45 11.96
C LEU A 25 -19.70 12.08 10.95
N GLY A 26 -18.47 12.39 11.37
CA GLY A 26 -17.42 12.89 10.47
C GLY A 26 -17.13 11.94 9.31
N GLY A 27 -17.03 10.63 9.58
CA GLY A 27 -16.84 9.61 8.55
C GLY A 27 -18.03 9.53 7.57
N ILE A 28 -19.26 9.53 8.09
CA ILE A 28 -20.47 9.49 7.26
C ILE A 28 -20.58 10.74 6.37
N ILE A 29 -20.20 11.92 6.88
CA ILE A 29 -20.20 13.18 6.11
C ILE A 29 -19.23 13.09 4.93
N VAL A 30 -18.01 12.58 5.14
CA VAL A 30 -17.01 12.42 4.07
C VAL A 30 -17.48 11.44 3.00
N ASP A 31 -18.11 10.32 3.39
CA ASP A 31 -18.68 9.36 2.44
C ASP A 31 -19.78 10.00 1.58
N LEU A 32 -20.64 10.84 2.17
CA LEU A 32 -21.70 11.56 1.45
C LEU A 32 -21.13 12.58 0.45
N GLU A 33 -20.07 13.30 0.82
CA GLU A 33 -19.39 14.28 -0.04
C GLU A 33 -18.66 13.61 -1.22
N MET A 34 -18.00 12.48 -0.96
CA MET A 34 -17.32 11.70 -2.01
C MET A 34 -18.34 11.17 -3.02
N LEU A 35 -19.48 10.64 -2.56
CA LEU A 35 -20.57 10.22 -3.46
C LEU A 35 -21.17 11.40 -4.24
N ALA A 36 -21.30 12.59 -3.63
CA ALA A 36 -21.77 13.78 -4.33
C ALA A 36 -20.79 14.23 -5.44
N SER A 37 -19.49 14.06 -5.20
CA SER A 37 -18.45 14.29 -6.21
C SER A 37 -18.52 13.27 -7.34
N GLU A 38 -18.63 11.97 -7.04
CA GLU A 38 -18.78 10.90 -8.05
C GLU A 38 -20.03 11.12 -8.93
N VAL A 39 -21.14 11.58 -8.36
CA VAL A 39 -22.34 11.96 -9.11
C VAL A 39 -22.10 13.19 -9.99
N SER A 40 -21.27 14.14 -9.53
CA SER A 40 -20.91 15.33 -10.31
C SER A 40 -20.07 14.96 -11.52
N ASP A 41 -19.06 14.12 -11.34
CA ASP A 41 -18.18 13.64 -12.41
C ASP A 41 -19.00 12.89 -13.46
N TRP A 42 -19.92 12.02 -13.02
CA TRP A 42 -20.85 11.32 -13.93
C TRP A 42 -21.75 12.28 -14.73
N ILE A 43 -22.24 13.36 -14.11
CA ILE A 43 -23.05 14.38 -14.78
C ILE A 43 -22.24 15.13 -15.83
N ASP A 44 -20.97 15.40 -15.56
CA ASP A 44 -20.10 16.15 -16.47
C ASP A 44 -19.64 15.26 -17.64
N ASP A 45 -19.32 13.99 -17.39
CA ASP A 45 -19.08 12.99 -18.44
C ASP A 45 -20.31 12.81 -19.35
N ALA A 46 -21.51 12.80 -18.77
CA ALA A 46 -22.76 12.68 -19.53
C ALA A 46 -23.10 13.91 -20.39
N LYS A 47 -22.41 15.05 -20.18
CA LYS A 47 -22.56 16.27 -21.00
C LYS A 47 -21.48 16.42 -22.07
N GLU A 48 -20.33 15.75 -21.97
CA GLU A 48 -19.23 15.89 -22.94
C GLU A 48 -19.52 15.25 -24.32
N ASP A 49 -20.67 14.58 -24.49
CA ASP A 49 -21.20 14.11 -25.78
C ASP A 49 -22.19 15.13 -26.42
N GLU A 50 -21.77 16.38 -26.66
CA GLU A 50 -22.45 17.30 -27.60
C GLU A 50 -21.61 17.53 -28.88
N PRO A 51 -21.74 16.67 -29.91
CA PRO A 51 -21.10 16.91 -31.21
C PRO A 51 -22.07 17.62 -32.17
N ASP A 52 -21.51 18.29 -33.18
CA ASP A 52 -22.22 18.79 -34.37
C ASP A 52 -22.85 17.67 -35.23
N ASP A 53 -22.75 16.41 -34.79
CA ASP A 53 -23.24 15.20 -35.45
C ASP A 53 -24.71 14.91 -35.07
N PRO A 54 -25.66 14.88 -36.03
CA PRO A 54 -27.07 14.63 -35.78
C PRO A 54 -27.39 13.26 -35.14
N GLU A 55 -26.54 12.23 -35.27
CA GLU A 55 -26.73 10.95 -34.56
C GLU A 55 -26.42 11.05 -33.06
N MET A 56 -25.52 11.95 -32.66
CA MET A 56 -25.09 12.13 -31.27
C MET A 56 -26.01 13.09 -30.52
N LYS A 57 -26.68 14.03 -31.22
CA LYS A 57 -27.80 14.81 -30.65
C LYS A 57 -28.93 13.94 -30.13
N GLY A 58 -29.28 12.87 -30.85
CA GLY A 58 -30.29 11.90 -30.39
C GLY A 58 -29.89 11.14 -29.12
N ARG A 59 -28.58 10.98 -28.84
CA ARG A 59 -28.08 10.36 -27.60
C ARG A 59 -28.07 11.34 -26.43
N ALA A 60 -27.72 12.61 -26.67
CA ALA A 60 -27.79 13.65 -25.65
C ALA A 60 -29.22 13.83 -25.10
N GLU A 61 -30.23 13.84 -25.98
CA GLU A 61 -31.65 13.93 -25.59
C GLU A 61 -32.10 12.75 -24.70
N LEU A 62 -31.57 11.54 -24.93
CA LEU A 62 -31.85 10.35 -24.13
C LEU A 62 -31.22 10.39 -22.73
N LEU A 63 -30.16 11.18 -22.52
CA LEU A 63 -29.46 11.31 -21.25
C LEU A 63 -30.03 12.40 -20.34
N VAL A 64 -30.81 13.35 -20.87
CA VAL A 64 -31.43 14.46 -20.11
C VAL A 64 -32.19 13.99 -18.86
N PRO A 65 -33.06 12.94 -18.92
CA PRO A 65 -33.75 12.46 -17.73
C PRO A 65 -32.79 11.91 -16.66
N TYR A 66 -31.74 11.20 -17.07
CA TYR A 66 -30.75 10.61 -16.16
C TYR A 66 -29.86 11.68 -15.50
N ILE A 67 -29.48 12.73 -16.24
CA ILE A 67 -28.76 13.89 -15.69
C ILE A 67 -29.64 14.62 -14.67
N SER A 68 -30.95 14.75 -14.92
CA SER A 68 -31.90 15.34 -13.98
C SER A 68 -32.02 14.52 -12.69
N GLU A 69 -32.07 13.19 -12.79
CA GLU A 69 -32.06 12.29 -11.63
C GLU A 69 -30.75 12.36 -10.83
N ALA A 70 -29.61 12.36 -11.52
CA ALA A 70 -28.30 12.49 -10.89
C ALA A 70 -28.16 13.81 -10.14
N ARG A 71 -28.64 14.94 -10.69
CA ARG A 71 -28.66 16.24 -9.98
C ARG A 71 -29.47 16.19 -8.69
N LYS A 72 -30.66 15.55 -8.73
CA LYS A 72 -31.48 15.36 -7.52
C LYS A 72 -30.77 14.48 -6.48
N LEU A 73 -30.02 13.48 -6.93
CA LEU A 73 -29.24 12.59 -6.06
C LEU A 73 -28.10 13.35 -5.36
N LYS A 74 -27.34 14.16 -6.11
CA LYS A 74 -26.30 15.04 -5.58
C LYS A 74 -26.85 16.00 -4.54
N GLU A 75 -27.97 16.67 -4.83
CA GLU A 75 -28.58 17.62 -3.90
C GLU A 75 -29.03 16.94 -2.59
N ARG A 76 -29.53 15.70 -2.65
CA ARG A 76 -29.89 14.92 -1.46
C ARG A 76 -28.67 14.55 -0.61
N LEU A 77 -27.56 14.18 -1.24
CA LEU A 77 -26.30 13.86 -0.58
C LEU A 77 -25.73 15.08 0.16
N GLU A 78 -25.65 16.21 -0.52
CA GLU A 78 -25.15 17.48 0.05
C GLU A 78 -26.02 17.96 1.22
N LYS A 79 -27.36 17.95 1.05
CA LYS A 79 -28.30 18.30 2.13
C LYS A 79 -28.18 17.39 3.36
N ARG A 80 -27.92 16.10 3.16
CA ARG A 80 -27.73 15.15 4.26
C ARG A 80 -26.40 15.41 4.97
N ALA A 81 -25.32 15.65 4.23
CA ALA A 81 -24.01 15.99 4.79
C ALA A 81 -24.11 17.25 5.68
N ASP A 82 -24.78 18.30 5.20
CA ASP A 82 -24.99 19.53 5.98
C ASP A 82 -25.81 19.32 7.25
N LYS A 83 -26.85 18.47 7.19
CA LYS A 83 -27.65 18.12 8.38
C LYS A 83 -26.80 17.38 9.43
N LEU A 84 -25.94 16.47 8.99
CA LEU A 84 -25.05 15.74 9.90
C LEU A 84 -23.92 16.62 10.45
N ARG A 85 -23.41 17.60 9.68
CA ARG A 85 -22.47 18.61 10.18
C ARG A 85 -23.07 19.41 11.33
N LYS A 86 -24.30 19.92 11.17
CA LYS A 86 -25.01 20.63 12.25
C LYS A 86 -25.19 19.77 13.49
N LYS A 87 -25.64 18.51 13.31
CA LYS A 87 -25.79 17.56 14.43
C LYS A 87 -24.46 17.30 15.15
N ARG A 88 -23.38 17.13 14.39
CA ARG A 88 -22.03 16.93 14.94
C ARG A 88 -21.59 18.13 15.78
N ASP A 89 -21.77 19.33 15.25
CA ASP A 89 -21.36 20.57 15.93
C ASP A 89 -22.18 20.80 17.21
N GLU A 90 -23.48 20.50 17.21
CA GLU A 90 -24.35 20.53 18.40
C GLU A 90 -23.91 19.51 19.48
N LEU A 91 -23.54 18.30 19.08
CA LEU A 91 -23.02 17.26 19.99
C LEU A 91 -21.67 17.66 20.60
N GLU A 92 -20.82 18.32 19.82
CA GLU A 92 -19.51 18.81 20.26
C GLU A 92 -19.66 19.98 21.25
N GLU A 93 -20.60 20.90 21.01
CA GLU A 93 -20.90 22.01 21.93
C GLU A 93 -21.51 21.50 23.25
N ALA A 94 -22.39 20.48 23.19
CA ALA A 94 -22.97 19.84 24.37
C ALA A 94 -21.91 19.11 25.21
N ALA A 95 -20.87 18.55 24.58
CA ALA A 95 -19.76 17.90 25.26
C ALA A 95 -18.82 18.89 25.98
N GLN A 96 -18.68 20.11 25.47
CA GLN A 96 -17.84 21.15 26.07
C GLN A 96 -18.44 21.77 27.35
N LYS A 97 -19.78 21.73 27.52
CA LYS A 97 -20.48 22.30 28.68
C LYS A 97 -20.44 21.45 29.96
N ARG A 98 -19.83 20.26 29.96
CA ARG A 98 -19.73 19.39 31.16
C ARG A 98 -18.41 19.64 31.93
N PRO A 99 -18.43 19.85 33.27
CA PRO A 99 -17.22 20.13 34.04
C PRO A 99 -16.32 18.90 34.17
N LYS A 100 -15.01 19.10 34.01
CA LYS A 100 -13.96 18.05 34.05
C LYS A 100 -13.58 17.63 35.48
N PRO A 101 -13.38 16.34 35.77
CA PRO A 101 -12.61 15.89 36.93
C PRO A 101 -11.09 15.93 36.66
N PRO A 102 -10.24 15.88 37.72
CA PRO A 102 -8.83 16.24 37.64
C PRO A 102 -7.96 15.20 36.91
N ASP A 103 -6.87 15.72 36.35
CA ASP A 103 -5.84 15.04 35.55
C ASP A 103 -5.34 13.75 36.20
N LYS A 104 -5.70 12.62 35.58
CA LYS A 104 -4.89 11.39 35.46
C LYS A 104 -5.68 10.37 34.64
N ARG A 105 -5.47 10.40 33.33
CA ARG A 105 -5.48 9.25 32.40
C ARG A 105 -5.14 9.81 31.04
N GLN A 106 -3.96 9.46 30.54
CA GLN A 106 -3.60 9.66 29.14
C GLN A 106 -4.78 9.18 28.29
N LYS A 107 -5.32 10.07 27.44
CA LYS A 107 -6.30 9.66 26.44
C LYS A 107 -5.68 8.48 25.66
N PRO A 108 -6.41 7.38 25.43
CA PRO A 108 -5.92 6.36 24.52
C PRO A 108 -5.64 7.01 23.15
N PRO A 109 -4.57 6.60 22.45
CA PRO A 109 -4.23 7.17 21.15
C PRO A 109 -5.40 7.00 20.17
N PRO A 110 -5.60 7.95 19.23
CA PRO A 110 -6.71 7.91 18.28
C PRO A 110 -6.74 6.56 17.56
N GLN A 111 -7.91 5.89 17.55
CA GLN A 111 -8.07 4.53 17.01
C GLN A 111 -7.96 4.46 15.48
N ASN A 112 -7.85 5.60 14.79
CA ASN A 112 -7.77 5.70 13.33
C ASN A 112 -6.38 6.03 12.77
N LEU A 113 -5.33 6.00 13.60
CA LEU A 113 -3.98 6.17 13.07
C LEU A 113 -3.46 4.85 12.47
N PRO A 114 -2.73 4.89 11.33
CA PRO A 114 -2.13 3.69 10.74
C PRO A 114 -1.32 2.89 11.77
N PRO A 115 -1.30 1.55 11.74
CA PRO A 115 -0.74 0.76 12.84
C PRO A 115 0.74 1.08 13.14
N TRP A 116 1.51 1.55 12.16
CA TRP A 116 2.91 1.98 12.32
C TRP A 116 3.13 3.38 12.91
N THR A 117 2.06 4.15 13.14
CA THR A 117 2.10 5.40 13.93
C THR A 117 2.18 5.10 15.43
N ASN A 118 1.64 3.95 15.86
CA ASN A 118 1.87 3.35 17.16
C ASN A 118 2.77 2.13 16.99
N TRP A 119 4.07 2.37 17.01
CA TRP A 119 5.07 1.36 16.69
C TRP A 119 5.00 0.12 17.60
N ASP A 120 4.62 0.27 18.87
CA ASP A 120 4.42 -0.87 19.76
C ASP A 120 3.22 -1.73 19.37
N ALA A 121 2.11 -1.11 18.91
CA ALA A 121 0.96 -1.84 18.38
C ALA A 121 1.32 -2.56 17.07
N PHE A 122 2.08 -1.92 16.19
CA PHE A 122 2.61 -2.53 14.97
C PHE A 122 3.49 -3.75 15.28
N LYS A 123 4.44 -3.62 16.21
CA LYS A 123 5.33 -4.73 16.63
C LYS A 123 4.52 -5.91 17.17
N ARG A 124 3.47 -5.66 17.98
CA ARG A 124 2.61 -6.73 18.50
C ARG A 124 1.81 -7.45 17.43
N GLN A 125 1.22 -6.70 16.48
CA GLN A 125 0.38 -7.29 15.43
C GLN A 125 1.22 -7.93 14.32
N TYR A 126 2.15 -7.17 13.73
CA TYR A 126 2.94 -7.61 12.58
C TYR A 126 4.17 -8.43 12.98
N GLY A 127 4.82 -8.10 14.10
CA GLY A 127 6.02 -8.82 14.54
C GLY A 127 5.75 -10.29 14.85
N ASN A 128 4.61 -10.61 15.46
CA ASN A 128 4.20 -12.00 15.68
C ASN A 128 3.95 -12.73 14.35
N PHE A 129 3.20 -12.11 13.44
CA PHE A 129 2.95 -12.67 12.11
C PHE A 129 4.27 -12.92 11.36
N TRP A 130 5.17 -11.93 11.39
CA TRP A 130 6.49 -12.01 10.77
C TRP A 130 7.30 -13.20 11.32
N LYS A 131 7.42 -13.30 12.64
CA LYS A 131 8.20 -14.36 13.30
C LYS A 131 7.60 -15.76 13.11
N GLN A 132 6.28 -15.86 12.92
CA GLN A 132 5.58 -17.13 12.76
C GLN A 132 5.47 -17.60 11.31
N HIS A 133 5.30 -16.69 10.36
CA HIS A 133 4.91 -17.01 8.98
C HIS A 133 5.92 -16.59 7.92
N ILE A 134 6.82 -15.65 8.22
CA ILE A 134 7.77 -15.11 7.23
C ILE A 134 9.21 -15.49 7.58
N ALA A 135 9.69 -15.10 8.76
CA ALA A 135 11.05 -15.40 9.18
C ALA A 135 11.22 -16.91 9.43
N PRO A 136 12.26 -17.56 8.86
CA PRO A 136 12.62 -18.93 9.23
C PRO A 136 12.84 -19.06 10.73
N LYS A 137 12.48 -20.21 11.33
CA LYS A 137 12.60 -20.45 12.78
C LYS A 137 14.02 -20.19 13.33
N ASN A 138 15.03 -20.51 12.53
CA ASN A 138 16.45 -20.35 12.83
C ASN A 138 17.06 -19.04 12.32
N ALA A 139 16.26 -18.13 11.74
CA ALA A 139 16.76 -16.83 11.34
C ALA A 139 17.23 -16.05 12.57
N GLN A 140 18.35 -15.34 12.41
CA GLN A 140 18.87 -14.47 13.45
C GLN A 140 18.12 -13.13 13.50
N GLU A 141 18.10 -12.53 14.68
CA GLU A 141 17.82 -11.09 14.85
C GLU A 141 19.14 -10.34 14.61
N LEU A 142 19.07 -9.22 13.92
CA LEU A 142 20.24 -8.40 13.61
C LEU A 142 20.18 -7.12 14.44
N THR A 143 21.28 -6.77 15.10
CA THR A 143 21.40 -5.49 15.82
C THR A 143 22.00 -4.43 14.91
N ALA A 144 21.63 -3.17 15.11
CA ALA A 144 22.22 -2.04 14.38
C ALA A 144 23.75 -2.00 14.60
N GLY A 145 24.50 -1.72 13.52
CA GLY A 145 25.96 -1.73 13.50
C GLY A 145 26.58 -3.10 13.25
N GLN A 146 25.79 -4.19 13.18
CA GLN A 146 26.30 -5.53 12.90
C GLN A 146 26.14 -5.90 11.42
N SER A 147 27.14 -6.63 10.91
CA SER A 147 27.03 -7.37 9.66
C SER A 147 26.57 -8.80 9.94
N ALA A 148 25.61 -9.30 9.18
CA ALA A 148 25.10 -10.64 9.35
C ALA A 148 26.12 -11.70 8.90
N GLN A 149 26.51 -12.63 9.79
CA GLN A 149 27.36 -13.77 9.42
C GLN A 149 26.65 -14.78 8.52
N GLN A 150 25.35 -15.01 8.75
CA GLN A 150 24.46 -15.78 7.88
C GLN A 150 23.26 -14.95 7.48
N ILE A 151 22.98 -14.90 6.19
CA ILE A 151 21.91 -14.06 5.66
C ILE A 151 20.74 -14.97 5.24
N PRO A 152 19.66 -15.01 6.03
CA PRO A 152 18.50 -15.84 5.70
C PRO A 152 17.79 -15.23 4.49
N LEU A 153 17.70 -16.01 3.41
CA LEU A 153 16.85 -15.71 2.26
C LEU A 153 15.60 -16.59 2.30
N LEU A 154 14.43 -15.95 2.31
CA LEU A 154 13.15 -16.62 2.11
C LEU A 154 12.77 -16.52 0.64
N SER A 155 12.38 -17.64 0.05
CA SER A 155 11.66 -17.67 -1.23
C SER A 155 10.24 -18.14 -0.99
N THR A 156 9.25 -17.37 -1.43
CA THR A 156 7.81 -17.68 -1.30
C THR A 156 7.08 -17.46 -2.62
N GLY A 157 5.84 -17.93 -2.71
CA GLY A 157 5.06 -17.96 -3.94
C GLY A 157 5.45 -19.09 -4.86
N ALA A 158 5.22 -18.89 -6.16
CA ALA A 158 5.46 -19.90 -7.17
C ALA A 158 6.95 -19.96 -7.58
N ILE A 159 7.85 -20.14 -6.60
CA ILE A 159 9.30 -20.27 -6.81
C ILE A 159 9.73 -21.72 -6.70
N GLN A 160 10.47 -22.19 -7.70
CA GLN A 160 11.28 -23.40 -7.63
C GLN A 160 12.74 -23.02 -7.38
N LYS A 161 13.36 -23.64 -6.37
CA LYS A 161 14.77 -23.43 -6.04
C LYS A 161 15.58 -24.69 -6.38
N GLN A 162 16.65 -24.53 -7.15
CA GLN A 162 17.62 -25.57 -7.45
C GLN A 162 19.03 -25.02 -7.20
N GLY A 163 19.66 -25.44 -6.09
CA GLY A 163 20.91 -24.83 -5.63
C GLY A 163 20.75 -23.33 -5.37
N ASN A 164 21.54 -22.52 -6.07
CA ASN A 164 21.50 -21.05 -6.00
C ASN A 164 20.61 -20.41 -7.08
N THR A 165 19.92 -21.22 -7.88
CA THR A 165 19.01 -20.76 -8.94
C THR A 165 17.58 -20.76 -8.43
N TYR A 166 16.86 -19.68 -8.72
CA TYR A 166 15.48 -19.46 -8.35
C TYR A 166 14.68 -19.14 -9.60
N THR A 167 13.63 -19.90 -9.84
CA THR A 167 12.79 -19.78 -11.04
C THR A 167 11.33 -19.63 -10.64
N ALA A 168 10.67 -18.59 -11.13
CA ALA A 168 9.23 -18.47 -11.05
C ALA A 168 8.56 -19.46 -12.00
N ASN A 169 7.48 -20.09 -11.56
CA ASN A 169 6.68 -20.95 -12.41
C ASN A 169 6.07 -20.15 -13.59
N GLN A 170 5.72 -20.85 -14.66
CA GLN A 170 4.92 -20.27 -15.75
C GLN A 170 3.59 -19.72 -15.20
N LYS A 171 3.22 -18.51 -15.61
CA LYS A 171 2.08 -17.72 -15.09
C LYS A 171 2.09 -17.50 -13.56
N GLY A 172 3.22 -17.78 -12.90
CA GLY A 172 3.40 -17.61 -11.46
C GLY A 172 4.05 -16.29 -11.09
N THR A 173 3.89 -15.88 -9.83
CA THR A 173 4.69 -14.82 -9.21
C THR A 173 5.35 -15.40 -7.98
N GLY A 174 6.58 -15.00 -7.74
CA GLY A 174 7.34 -15.41 -6.58
C GLY A 174 8.25 -14.31 -6.07
N TRP A 175 8.62 -14.42 -4.80
CA TRP A 175 9.32 -13.36 -4.07
C TRP A 175 10.50 -13.95 -3.33
N ILE A 176 11.62 -13.25 -3.37
CA ILE A 176 12.84 -13.59 -2.66
C ILE A 176 13.23 -12.38 -1.83
N LEU A 177 13.40 -12.56 -0.53
CA LEU A 177 13.68 -11.47 0.38
C LEU A 177 14.62 -11.95 1.49
N PHE A 178 15.30 -10.99 2.13
CA PHE A 178 15.93 -11.24 3.41
C PHE A 178 14.86 -11.67 4.43
N ALA A 179 15.21 -12.42 5.47
CA ALA A 179 14.20 -12.92 6.40
C ALA A 179 14.70 -12.96 7.84
N PHE A 180 15.38 -11.89 8.25
CA PHE A 180 15.81 -11.68 9.64
C PHE A 180 14.60 -11.66 10.57
N LYS A 181 14.73 -12.19 11.79
CA LYS A 181 13.61 -12.27 12.75
C LYS A 181 13.02 -10.92 13.13
N ASN A 182 13.81 -9.85 13.07
CA ASN A 182 13.40 -8.47 13.31
C ASN A 182 13.47 -7.60 12.05
N GLY A 183 13.46 -8.20 10.85
CA GLY A 183 13.55 -7.47 9.57
C GLY A 183 12.45 -6.42 9.37
N TYR A 184 11.29 -6.61 10.01
CA TYR A 184 10.19 -5.64 10.04
C TYR A 184 10.52 -4.36 10.82
N GLU A 185 11.64 -4.31 11.57
CA GLU A 185 12.05 -3.15 12.34
C GLU A 185 13.10 -2.31 11.62
N PHE A 186 13.54 -2.73 10.43
CA PHE A 186 14.68 -2.11 9.76
C PHE A 186 14.32 -0.75 9.16
N ARG A 187 15.07 0.28 9.57
CA ARG A 187 14.88 1.65 9.10
C ARG A 187 15.96 2.02 8.09
N ASN A 188 17.22 1.86 8.47
CA ASN A 188 18.38 2.22 7.67
C ASN A 188 19.26 0.99 7.47
N TYR A 189 19.61 0.68 6.23
CA TYR A 189 20.44 -0.49 5.93
C TYR A 189 21.07 -0.37 4.55
N VAL A 190 22.08 -1.20 4.33
CA VAL A 190 22.65 -1.50 3.01
C VAL A 190 22.44 -2.98 2.74
N ALA A 191 21.84 -3.29 1.60
CA ALA A 191 21.57 -4.65 1.16
C ALA A 191 22.14 -4.86 -0.23
N THR A 192 22.91 -5.93 -0.41
CA THR A 192 23.56 -6.22 -1.68
C THR A 192 23.15 -7.59 -2.20
N PHE A 193 22.83 -7.66 -3.49
CA PHE A 193 22.65 -8.90 -4.23
C PHE A 193 23.69 -8.98 -5.33
N LYS A 194 24.57 -9.98 -5.30
CA LYS A 194 25.34 -10.41 -6.48
C LYS A 194 24.55 -11.51 -7.17
N MET A 195 24.13 -11.27 -8.41
CA MET A 195 23.23 -12.17 -9.11
C MET A 195 23.46 -12.19 -10.62
N LYS A 196 22.88 -13.18 -11.27
CA LYS A 196 22.80 -13.32 -12.73
C LYS A 196 21.35 -13.58 -13.11
N ILE A 197 20.83 -12.83 -14.09
CA ILE A 197 19.51 -13.15 -14.66
C ILE A 197 19.73 -14.25 -15.70
N ILE A 198 19.11 -15.41 -15.49
CA ILE A 198 19.15 -16.54 -16.43
C ILE A 198 18.07 -16.35 -17.50
N SER A 199 16.88 -15.93 -17.09
CA SER A 199 15.76 -15.59 -17.96
C SER A 199 14.94 -14.48 -17.32
N LEU A 200 14.44 -13.55 -18.12
CA LEU A 200 13.48 -12.56 -17.61
C LEU A 200 12.06 -13.11 -17.48
N GLY A 201 11.72 -14.19 -18.19
CA GLY A 201 10.34 -14.66 -18.28
C GLY A 201 9.38 -13.50 -18.58
N GLY A 202 8.42 -13.28 -17.67
CA GLY A 202 7.59 -12.07 -17.65
C GLY A 202 8.29 -10.85 -17.04
N ALA A 203 8.94 -10.99 -15.87
CA ALA A 203 9.73 -9.92 -15.26
C ALA A 203 10.65 -10.38 -14.12
N VAL A 204 11.76 -9.68 -13.96
CA VAL A 204 12.55 -9.60 -12.71
C VAL A 204 12.46 -8.16 -12.22
N VAL A 205 12.01 -7.96 -10.99
CA VAL A 205 11.79 -6.63 -10.40
C VAL A 205 12.40 -6.57 -9.01
N LEU A 206 13.18 -5.54 -8.72
CA LEU A 206 13.61 -5.22 -7.36
C LEU A 206 12.62 -4.24 -6.73
N LEU A 207 11.99 -4.67 -5.66
CA LEU A 207 11.28 -3.78 -4.75
C LEU A 207 12.28 -3.34 -3.66
N PRO A 208 12.64 -2.05 -3.58
CA PRO A 208 13.66 -1.53 -2.64
C PRO A 208 13.26 -1.74 -1.18
N ARG A 209 11.96 -1.70 -0.93
CA ARG A 209 11.32 -1.97 0.32
C ARG A 209 10.09 -2.78 -0.03
N GLY A 210 9.84 -3.84 0.70
CA GLY A 210 8.50 -4.35 0.91
C GLY A 210 8.35 -4.53 2.41
N LEU A 211 7.12 -4.40 2.91
CA LEU A 211 6.43 -5.41 3.72
C LEU A 211 5.29 -4.77 4.55
N LEU A 212 4.12 -4.81 3.93
CA LEU A 212 2.85 -5.17 4.53
C LEU A 212 2.30 -6.24 3.61
N LEU A 213 2.41 -7.51 3.99
CA LEU A 213 1.97 -8.60 3.14
C LEU A 213 0.56 -9.01 3.57
N PRO A 214 -0.52 -8.53 2.95
CA PRO A 214 -1.76 -9.26 3.01
C PRO A 214 -1.52 -10.59 2.31
N VAL A 215 -1.90 -11.65 3.00
CA VAL A 215 -2.08 -12.94 2.36
C VAL A 215 -3.39 -12.81 1.60
N ASN A 216 -3.38 -12.99 0.28
CA ASN A 216 -4.65 -13.06 -0.44
C ASN A 216 -5.46 -14.27 0.05
N ARG A 217 -6.74 -14.35 -0.29
CA ARG A 217 -7.63 -15.48 0.09
C ARG A 217 -7.11 -16.88 -0.31
N PHE A 218 -6.06 -16.95 -1.11
CA PHE A 218 -5.40 -18.18 -1.57
C PHE A 218 -4.05 -18.45 -0.90
N GLY A 219 -3.71 -17.75 0.19
CA GLY A 219 -2.45 -18.00 0.89
C GLY A 219 -1.23 -17.31 0.27
N GLN A 220 -1.40 -16.49 -0.79
CA GLN A 220 -0.28 -15.89 -1.50
C GLN A 220 0.11 -14.54 -0.89
N VAL A 221 1.40 -14.36 -0.71
CA VAL A 221 2.04 -13.16 -0.19
C VAL A 221 1.98 -12.03 -1.23
N SER A 222 1.26 -10.94 -0.96
CA SER A 222 1.25 -9.78 -1.87
C SER A 222 2.24 -8.70 -1.41
N ALA A 223 3.30 -8.46 -2.18
CA ALA A 223 4.25 -7.39 -1.92
C ALA A 223 3.81 -6.07 -2.59
N PHE A 224 3.86 -4.96 -1.84
CA PHE A 224 3.65 -3.61 -2.35
C PHE A 224 4.97 -2.82 -2.38
N GLY A 225 5.17 -1.99 -3.41
CA GLY A 225 6.32 -1.10 -3.51
C GLY A 225 6.56 -0.58 -4.94
N ARG A 226 7.24 0.55 -5.07
CA ARG A 226 7.76 1.03 -6.37
C ARG A 226 8.93 0.13 -6.77
N GLY A 227 8.79 -0.61 -7.87
CA GLY A 227 9.80 -1.55 -8.33
C GLY A 227 10.71 -1.00 -9.41
N ILE A 228 11.94 -1.51 -9.45
CA ILE A 228 12.86 -1.35 -10.58
C ILE A 228 12.88 -2.63 -11.38
N SER A 229 12.42 -2.55 -12.63
CA SER A 229 12.48 -3.66 -13.58
C SER A 229 13.84 -3.74 -14.26
N PHE A 230 14.35 -4.95 -14.48
CA PHE A 230 15.63 -5.15 -15.16
C PHE A 230 15.45 -5.33 -16.68
N PRO A 231 16.24 -4.64 -17.52
CA PRO A 231 16.12 -4.74 -18.97
C PRO A 231 16.72 -6.04 -19.52
N LYS A 232 16.24 -6.49 -20.70
CA LYS A 232 16.69 -7.72 -21.39
C LYS A 232 18.20 -7.82 -21.57
N GLN A 233 18.90 -6.69 -21.74
CA GLN A 233 20.36 -6.63 -21.90
C GLN A 233 21.18 -7.11 -20.68
N MET A 234 20.53 -7.32 -19.53
CA MET A 234 21.14 -7.85 -18.31
C MET A 234 21.11 -9.39 -18.23
N VAL A 235 20.34 -10.05 -19.10
CA VAL A 235 20.27 -11.52 -19.15
C VAL A 235 21.63 -12.10 -19.50
N GLY A 236 22.03 -13.16 -18.78
CA GLY A 236 23.30 -13.85 -18.97
C GLY A 236 24.51 -13.17 -18.33
N LYS A 237 24.37 -11.94 -17.81
CA LYS A 237 25.46 -11.19 -17.17
C LYS A 237 25.37 -11.30 -15.65
N GLU A 238 26.53 -11.42 -15.01
CA GLU A 238 26.63 -11.21 -13.56
C GLU A 238 26.61 -9.72 -13.26
N PHE A 239 25.92 -9.35 -12.20
CA PHE A 239 25.89 -7.99 -11.71
C PHE A 239 25.61 -7.94 -10.22
N THR A 240 25.97 -6.82 -9.62
CA THR A 240 25.71 -6.50 -8.23
C THR A 240 24.68 -5.40 -8.14
N ILE A 241 23.68 -5.57 -7.29
CA ILE A 241 22.73 -4.54 -6.92
C ILE A 241 23.03 -4.15 -5.48
N SER A 242 23.30 -2.88 -5.22
CA SER A 242 23.39 -2.31 -3.88
C SER A 242 22.18 -1.42 -3.64
N VAL A 243 21.43 -1.71 -2.58
CA VAL A 243 20.28 -0.93 -2.11
C VAL A 243 20.67 -0.31 -0.79
N THR A 244 20.74 1.02 -0.77
CA THR A 244 20.95 1.81 0.45
C THR A 244 19.65 2.49 0.81
N VAL A 245 19.14 2.20 2.00
CA VAL A 245 17.97 2.86 2.58
C VAL A 245 18.44 3.71 3.75
N SER A 246 18.16 5.00 3.68
CA SER A 246 18.38 5.96 4.76
C SER A 246 17.09 6.72 4.99
N GLU A 247 16.32 6.29 5.97
CA GLU A 247 14.98 6.79 6.26
C GLU A 247 14.01 6.61 5.07
N GLN A 248 13.65 7.70 4.39
CA GLN A 248 12.84 7.71 3.16
C GLN A 248 13.70 7.78 1.89
N ASP A 249 14.99 8.06 2.00
CA ASP A 249 15.90 8.04 0.87
C ASP A 249 16.26 6.61 0.52
N VAL A 250 16.02 6.25 -0.74
CA VAL A 250 16.46 4.99 -1.29
C VAL A 250 17.38 5.28 -2.46
N THR A 251 18.57 4.71 -2.39
CA THR A 251 19.54 4.76 -3.47
C THR A 251 19.82 3.34 -3.94
N ILE A 252 19.66 3.11 -5.24
CA ILE A 252 19.96 1.84 -5.88
C ILE A 252 21.11 2.04 -6.85
N VAL A 253 22.12 1.18 -6.74
CA VAL A 253 23.26 1.14 -7.65
C VAL A 253 23.33 -0.25 -8.26
N VAL A 254 23.37 -0.33 -9.59
CA VAL A 254 23.54 -1.59 -10.33
C VAL A 254 24.93 -1.57 -10.97
N ASN A 255 25.79 -2.51 -10.56
CA ASN A 255 27.23 -2.51 -10.85
C ASN A 255 27.89 -1.17 -10.48
N ASN A 256 28.72 -0.63 -11.35
CA ASN A 256 29.32 0.71 -11.25
C ASN A 256 28.49 1.75 -12.03
N GLY A 257 27.20 1.48 -12.26
CA GLY A 257 26.30 2.41 -12.94
C GLY A 257 25.97 3.63 -12.09
N ALA A 258 25.37 4.65 -12.72
CA ALA A 258 24.92 5.83 -12.02
C ALA A 258 23.87 5.48 -10.93
N PRO A 259 23.99 6.03 -9.71
CA PRO A 259 23.00 5.81 -8.66
C PRO A 259 21.61 6.32 -9.08
N GLN A 260 20.59 5.51 -8.80
CA GLN A 260 19.19 5.91 -8.92
C GLN A 260 18.65 6.18 -7.52
N THR A 261 18.37 7.44 -7.23
CA THR A 261 17.83 7.87 -5.95
C THR A 261 16.38 8.30 -6.08
N PHE A 262 15.54 7.84 -5.16
CA PHE A 262 14.16 8.27 -5.07
C PHE A 262 13.72 8.36 -3.61
N LYS A 263 12.72 9.20 -3.39
CA LYS A 263 12.07 9.35 -2.10
C LYS A 263 10.93 8.35 -1.98
N LEU A 264 10.90 7.62 -0.88
CA LEU A 264 9.72 6.87 -0.47
C LEU A 264 8.62 7.84 -0.03
N PRO A 265 7.34 7.47 -0.22
CA PRO A 265 6.23 8.24 0.32
C PRO A 265 6.36 8.42 1.84
N ASP A 266 5.82 9.53 2.34
CA ASP A 266 5.88 9.84 3.76
C ASP A 266 5.32 8.65 4.58
N PRO A 267 6.12 8.09 5.52
CA PRO A 267 5.69 6.99 6.37
C PRO A 267 4.48 7.30 7.25
N SER A 268 4.10 8.57 7.44
CA SER A 268 2.90 8.96 8.17
C SER A 268 1.59 8.76 7.39
N LEU A 269 1.68 8.65 6.05
CA LEU A 269 0.53 8.51 5.17
C LEU A 269 -0.21 7.18 5.43
N PRO A 270 -1.53 7.12 5.22
CA PRO A 270 -2.30 5.88 5.37
C PRO A 270 -1.93 4.83 4.31
N LEU A 271 -2.22 3.55 4.60
CA LEU A 271 -1.99 2.38 3.72
C LEU A 271 -2.27 2.62 2.21
N PRO A 272 -3.39 3.23 1.80
CA PRO A 272 -3.69 3.43 0.38
C PRO A 272 -2.72 4.40 -0.32
N LYS A 273 -2.15 5.35 0.43
CA LYS A 273 -1.23 6.39 -0.06
C LYS A 273 0.23 6.05 0.21
N ASN A 274 0.48 5.20 1.20
CA ASN A 274 1.77 4.58 1.46
C ASN A 274 1.57 3.11 1.86
N PRO A 275 1.50 2.19 0.87
CA PRO A 275 1.31 0.77 1.16
C PRO A 275 2.57 0.11 1.72
N ASN A 276 3.59 0.90 2.08
CA ASN A 276 4.91 0.43 2.45
C ASN A 276 5.59 1.37 3.46
N PRO A 277 5.22 1.29 4.75
CA PRO A 277 5.77 2.12 5.83
C PRO A 277 7.30 1.89 5.94
N PRO A 278 8.03 2.65 6.78
CA PRO A 278 9.49 2.66 6.80
C PRO A 278 10.08 1.43 7.52
N ALA A 279 9.36 0.31 7.44
CA ALA A 279 9.68 -1.01 7.94
C ALA A 279 10.04 -1.91 6.74
N GLY A 280 10.84 -2.95 6.96
CA GLY A 280 11.06 -3.99 5.96
C GLY A 280 12.34 -3.86 5.14
N ILE A 281 12.40 -4.63 4.08
CA ILE A 281 13.62 -5.06 3.39
C ILE A 281 13.37 -5.18 1.89
N PRO A 282 14.41 -5.17 1.05
CA PRO A 282 14.22 -5.32 -0.38
C PRO A 282 13.71 -6.72 -0.72
N ILE A 283 12.87 -6.78 -1.75
CA ILE A 283 12.28 -8.00 -2.28
C ILE A 283 12.61 -8.10 -3.78
N LEU A 284 13.20 -9.20 -4.19
CA LEU A 284 13.32 -9.59 -5.59
C LEU A 284 12.05 -10.35 -5.98
N LEU A 285 11.31 -9.80 -6.93
CA LEU A 285 10.10 -10.38 -7.49
C LEU A 285 10.40 -11.00 -8.85
N LEU A 286 9.95 -12.23 -9.05
CA LEU A 286 10.08 -13.01 -10.27
C LEU A 286 8.69 -13.36 -10.83
N ARG A 287 8.48 -13.20 -12.14
CA ARG A 287 7.20 -13.51 -12.80
C ARG A 287 7.37 -14.40 -14.01
N ASP A 288 6.40 -15.30 -14.17
CA ASP A 288 6.11 -15.99 -15.43
C ASP A 288 7.36 -16.60 -16.08
N GLY A 289 7.97 -17.58 -15.42
CA GLY A 289 9.18 -18.24 -15.93
C GLY A 289 10.49 -17.45 -15.73
N ALA A 290 10.46 -16.29 -15.06
CA ALA A 290 11.67 -15.55 -14.72
C ALA A 290 12.60 -16.40 -13.86
N SER A 291 13.89 -16.38 -14.18
CA SER A 291 14.91 -17.19 -13.49
C SER A 291 16.15 -16.37 -13.21
N ILE A 292 16.63 -16.45 -11.97
CA ILE A 292 17.84 -15.79 -11.52
C ILE A 292 18.72 -16.78 -10.78
N GLN A 293 20.02 -16.48 -10.74
CA GLN A 293 20.98 -17.15 -9.89
C GLN A 293 21.52 -16.13 -8.88
N ILE A 294 21.39 -16.42 -7.59
CA ILE A 294 21.95 -15.56 -6.52
C ILE A 294 23.33 -16.11 -6.16
N LEU A 295 24.36 -15.34 -6.49
CA LEU A 295 25.76 -15.73 -6.33
C LEU A 295 26.34 -15.28 -4.99
N GLY A 296 25.78 -14.24 -4.40
CA GLY A 296 26.17 -13.73 -3.09
C GLY A 296 25.20 -12.69 -2.59
N VAL A 297 25.13 -12.55 -1.27
CA VAL A 297 24.35 -11.50 -0.61
C VAL A 297 25.16 -10.90 0.53
N SER A 298 24.95 -9.61 0.78
CA SER A 298 25.43 -8.95 2.00
C SER A 298 24.31 -8.08 2.57
N PHE A 299 24.32 -7.92 3.90
CA PHE A 299 23.35 -7.07 4.58
C PHE A 299 24.04 -6.41 5.78
N GLN A 300 23.95 -5.09 5.85
CA GLN A 300 24.42 -4.28 6.96
C GLN A 300 23.25 -3.44 7.48
N LEU A 301 22.90 -3.63 8.74
CA LEU A 301 21.86 -2.87 9.41
C LEU A 301 22.49 -1.66 10.11
N ASN A 302 22.05 -0.46 9.73
CA ASN A 302 22.58 0.78 10.30
C ASN A 302 21.67 1.34 11.39
N ALA A 303 20.35 1.17 11.26
CA ALA A 303 19.39 1.58 12.28
C ALA A 303 18.10 0.76 12.21
N ILE A 304 17.53 0.49 13.39
CA ILE A 304 16.17 0.00 13.56
C ILE A 304 15.25 1.13 14.00
N LYS A 305 13.95 0.98 13.72
CA LYS A 305 12.94 1.89 14.24
C LYS A 305 12.61 1.50 15.69
N GLN A 306 12.81 2.44 16.61
CA GLN A 306 12.57 2.26 18.05
C GLN A 306 11.08 2.34 18.38
#